data_AF-A0A0F4VLL7-F1
#
_entry.id   AF-A0A0F4VLL7-F1
#
_cell.length_a   1.000
_cell.length_b   1.000
_cell.length_c   1.000
_cell.angle_alpha   90.00
_cell.angle_beta   90.00
_cell.angle_gamma   90.00
#
_symmetry.space_group_name_H-M   'P 1'
#
loop_
_entity.id
_entity.type
_entity.pdbx_description
1 polymer ?
#
loop_
_entity_poly.entity_id
_entity_poly.type
_entity_poly.pdbx_seq_one_letter_code
_entity_poly.pdbx_strand_id
1 'polypeptide(L)'
;MTTELQEKFKKYVFEDVKANIDEWMERRTCNYKEATRNFRDRIIELRRQYAKDNGLKTVTQLCPKPNDLEHLINTYINEYVSSERDRLLEEYRPLAIEKIANDEVLQHRLQETFSKIFSEVDGGNILTIPHWELSNYLEDHYDEVRHTLNNPSNEAKPYLGDLANELLRSLFTVSLTLKSGDV
;
A
#
# COMPACT_ATOMS: atom_id res chain seq x y z
N MET A 1 -24.81 -9.99 27.45
CA MET A 1 -25.53 -9.78 26.17
C MET A 1 -25.14 -8.45 25.51
N THR A 2 -25.02 -7.35 26.26
CA THR A 2 -24.53 -6.05 25.76
C THR A 2 -23.09 -6.07 25.25
N THR A 3 -22.17 -6.77 25.92
CA THR A 3 -20.77 -6.92 25.49
C THR A 3 -20.63 -7.70 24.17
N GLU A 4 -21.38 -8.78 23.99
CA GLU A 4 -21.35 -9.57 22.75
C GLU A 4 -21.87 -8.79 21.54
N LEU A 5 -22.93 -7.99 21.72
CA LEU A 5 -23.46 -7.11 20.68
C LEU A 5 -22.48 -5.99 20.32
N GLN A 6 -21.75 -5.44 21.30
CA GLN A 6 -20.71 -4.45 21.06
C GLN A 6 -19.53 -5.04 20.27
N GLU A 7 -19.10 -6.26 20.58
CA GLU A 7 -18.04 -6.95 19.81
C GLU A 7 -18.48 -7.28 18.39
N LYS A 8 -19.74 -7.72 18.19
CA LYS A 8 -20.28 -7.94 16.83
C LYS A 8 -20.35 -6.64 16.04
N PHE A 9 -20.73 -5.52 16.67
CA PHE A 9 -20.73 -4.22 16.02
C PHE A 9 -19.32 -3.75 15.66
N LYS A 10 -18.33 -3.91 16.55
CA LYS A 10 -16.92 -3.60 16.23
C LYS A 10 -16.45 -4.38 15.00
N LYS A 11 -16.72 -5.68 14.96
CA LYS A 11 -16.39 -6.53 13.81
C LYS A 11 -17.08 -6.03 12.53
N TYR A 12 -18.36 -5.69 12.61
CA TYR A 12 -19.09 -5.11 11.48
C TYR A 12 -18.44 -3.82 10.95
N VAL A 13 -18.01 -2.93 11.84
CA VAL A 13 -17.30 -1.70 11.44
C VAL A 13 -15.95 -2.03 10.78
N PHE A 14 -15.19 -2.97 11.32
CA PHE A 14 -13.90 -3.35 10.73
C PHE A 14 -14.02 -4.00 9.35
N GLU A 15 -15.06 -4.81 9.13
CA GLU A 15 -15.35 -5.33 7.79
C GLU A 15 -15.80 -4.23 6.81
N ASP A 16 -16.56 -3.23 7.27
CA ASP A 16 -16.89 -2.05 6.45
C ASP A 16 -15.64 -1.24 6.08
N VAL A 17 -14.69 -1.11 7.01
CA VAL A 17 -13.41 -0.44 6.78
C VAL A 17 -12.60 -1.15 5.70
N LYS A 18 -12.49 -2.48 5.77
CA LYS A 18 -11.78 -3.26 4.75
C LYS A 18 -12.39 -3.08 3.37
N ALA A 19 -13.72 -3.15 3.29
CA ALA A 19 -14.45 -3.09 2.02
C ALA A 19 -14.43 -1.70 1.37
N ASN A 20 -14.31 -0.63 2.16
CA ASN A 20 -14.41 0.76 1.69
C ASN A 20 -13.21 1.60 2.12
N ILE A 21 -12.02 1.01 2.17
CA ILE A 21 -10.82 1.65 2.74
C ILE A 21 -10.47 3.00 2.10
N ASP A 22 -10.66 3.12 0.78
CA ASP A 22 -10.43 4.36 0.03
C ASP A 22 -11.38 5.48 0.53
N GLU A 23 -12.66 5.19 0.73
CA GLU A 23 -13.63 6.15 1.28
C GLU A 23 -13.26 6.55 2.73
N TRP A 24 -12.81 5.59 3.54
CA TRP A 24 -12.39 5.84 4.92
C TRP A 24 -11.15 6.75 5.01
N MET A 25 -10.24 6.64 4.05
CA MET A 25 -9.03 7.47 3.97
C MET A 25 -9.31 8.86 3.38
N GLU A 26 -10.15 8.97 2.34
CA GLU A 26 -10.59 10.27 1.82
C GLU A 26 -11.22 11.14 2.91
N ARG A 27 -12.01 10.51 3.79
CA ARG A 27 -12.62 11.20 4.94
C ARG A 27 -11.60 11.69 5.98
N ARG A 28 -10.33 11.25 5.93
CA ARG A 28 -9.23 11.70 6.80
C ARG A 28 -8.42 12.86 6.23
N THR A 29 -8.44 13.09 4.92
CA THR A 29 -7.52 14.03 4.25
C THR A 29 -8.01 15.49 4.23
N CYS A 30 -9.23 15.77 4.70
CA CYS A 30 -9.73 17.14 4.87
C CYS A 30 -9.21 17.81 6.16
N ASN A 31 -9.58 19.07 6.41
CA ASN A 31 -9.14 19.76 7.63
C ASN A 31 -9.45 18.91 8.88
N TYR A 32 -8.56 18.91 9.88
CA TYR A 32 -8.65 18.00 11.03
C TYR A 32 -10.03 17.97 11.72
N LYS A 33 -10.70 19.12 11.87
CA LYS A 33 -12.03 19.19 12.51
C LYS A 33 -13.10 18.56 11.64
N GLU A 34 -13.03 18.78 10.33
CA GLU A 34 -13.96 18.22 9.36
C GLU A 34 -13.75 16.72 9.17
N ALA A 35 -12.50 16.27 9.11
CA ALA A 35 -12.14 14.86 9.06
C ALA A 35 -12.69 14.10 10.26
N THR A 36 -12.44 14.64 11.47
CA THR A 36 -12.96 14.09 12.72
C THR A 36 -14.49 14.01 12.72
N ARG A 37 -15.18 15.03 12.21
CA ARG A 37 -16.64 15.05 12.10
C ARG A 37 -17.14 13.99 11.12
N ASN A 38 -16.60 13.97 9.89
CA ASN A 38 -17.01 13.04 8.84
C ASN A 38 -16.77 11.58 9.24
N PHE A 39 -15.69 11.32 9.96
CA PHE A 39 -15.38 10.01 10.51
C PHE A 39 -16.41 9.57 11.57
N ARG A 40 -16.79 10.49 12.48
CA ARG A 40 -17.83 10.22 13.48
C ARG A 40 -19.21 10.03 12.86
N ASP A 41 -19.55 10.83 11.86
CA ASP A 41 -20.82 10.71 11.14
C ASP A 41 -20.93 9.35 10.46
N ARG A 42 -19.85 8.86 9.83
CA ARG A 42 -19.79 7.51 9.26
C ARG A 42 -20.00 6.41 10.33
N ILE A 43 -19.36 6.54 11.49
CA ILE A 43 -19.59 5.61 12.60
C ILE A 43 -21.07 5.63 13.02
N ILE A 44 -21.71 6.81 13.08
CA ILE A 44 -23.13 6.94 13.43
C ILE A 44 -24.03 6.28 12.37
N GLU A 45 -23.71 6.43 11.09
CA GLU A 45 -24.41 5.76 9.99
C GLU A 45 -24.34 4.23 10.13
N LEU A 46 -23.13 3.68 10.35
CA LEU A 46 -22.94 2.25 10.53
C LEU A 46 -23.72 1.70 11.73
N ARG A 47 -23.85 2.47 12.81
CA ARG A 47 -24.68 2.09 13.96
C ARG A 47 -26.14 1.96 13.59
N ARG A 48 -26.67 2.93 12.83
CA ARG A 48 -28.06 2.94 12.38
C ARG A 48 -28.33 1.76 11.44
N GLN A 49 -27.40 1.49 10.53
CA GLN A 49 -27.49 0.39 9.59
C GLN A 49 -27.45 -0.96 10.32
N TYR A 50 -26.47 -1.17 11.19
CA TYR A 50 -26.38 -2.41 11.98
C TYR A 50 -27.63 -2.64 12.86
N ALA A 51 -28.17 -1.59 13.48
CA ALA A 51 -29.41 -1.69 14.25
C ALA A 51 -30.61 -2.13 13.39
N LYS A 52 -30.73 -1.55 12.19
CA LYS A 52 -31.78 -1.90 11.23
C LYS A 52 -31.64 -3.35 10.77
N ASP A 53 -30.44 -3.77 10.40
CA ASP A 53 -30.16 -5.10 9.84
C ASP A 53 -30.37 -6.22 10.88
N ASN A 54 -30.26 -5.90 12.18
CA ASN A 54 -30.47 -6.82 13.28
C ASN A 54 -31.85 -6.68 13.96
N GLY A 55 -32.76 -5.87 13.40
CA GLY A 55 -34.13 -5.70 13.93
C GLY A 55 -34.18 -5.05 15.31
N LEU A 56 -33.16 -4.27 15.68
CA LEU A 56 -33.04 -3.66 17.01
C LEU A 56 -33.84 -2.36 17.07
N LYS A 57 -34.69 -2.24 18.10
CA LYS A 57 -35.54 -1.05 18.30
C LYS A 57 -34.76 0.23 18.62
N THR A 58 -33.58 0.11 19.24
CA THR A 58 -32.79 1.28 19.64
C THR A 58 -31.29 1.06 19.41
N VAL A 59 -30.63 2.09 18.87
CA VAL A 59 -29.18 2.13 18.63
C VAL A 59 -28.38 2.09 19.94
N THR A 60 -29.00 2.50 21.04
CA THR A 60 -28.38 2.65 22.36
C THR A 60 -27.91 1.33 22.97
N GLN A 61 -28.52 0.20 22.61
CA GLN A 61 -28.13 -1.12 23.12
C GLN A 61 -26.87 -1.69 22.46
N LEU A 62 -26.42 -1.09 21.35
CA LEU A 62 -25.36 -1.64 20.50
C LEU A 62 -23.98 -1.04 20.75
N CYS A 63 -23.89 0.19 21.23
CA CYS A 63 -22.78 1.02 20.79
C CYS A 63 -21.84 1.48 21.91
N PRO A 64 -20.52 1.22 21.80
CA PRO A 64 -19.49 2.09 22.40
C PRO A 64 -19.73 3.55 21.95
N LYS A 65 -19.19 4.59 22.58
CA LYS A 65 -19.34 5.95 22.03
C LYS A 65 -18.53 6.09 20.73
N PRO A 66 -18.89 6.98 19.78
CA PRO A 66 -18.12 7.13 18.55
C PRO A 66 -16.65 7.45 18.84
N ASN A 67 -16.40 8.29 19.85
CA ASN A 67 -15.07 8.62 20.35
C ASN A 67 -14.30 7.39 20.85
N ASP A 68 -14.98 6.39 21.41
CA ASP A 68 -14.33 5.18 21.93
C ASP A 68 -13.85 4.27 20.80
N LEU A 69 -14.48 4.37 19.62
CA LEU A 69 -14.11 3.61 18.43
C LEU A 69 -13.13 4.36 17.53
N GLU A 70 -13.09 5.69 17.62
CA GLU A 70 -12.30 6.53 16.73
C GLU A 70 -10.83 6.11 16.70
N HIS A 71 -10.21 5.99 17.89
CA HIS A 71 -8.82 5.55 17.98
C HIS A 71 -8.61 4.10 17.51
N LEU A 72 -9.52 3.19 17.88
CA LEU A 72 -9.43 1.77 17.51
C LEU A 72 -9.53 1.56 16.00
N ILE A 73 -10.51 2.19 15.35
CA ILE A 73 -10.66 2.15 13.90
C ILE A 73 -9.44 2.80 13.24
N ASN A 74 -8.92 3.88 13.83
CA ASN A 74 -7.77 4.55 13.26
C ASN A 74 -6.51 3.69 13.24
N THR A 75 -6.25 2.98 14.34
CA THR A 75 -5.17 1.99 14.44
C THR A 75 -5.39 0.86 13.45
N TYR A 76 -6.62 0.33 13.39
CA TYR A 76 -6.98 -0.76 12.48
C TYR A 76 -6.78 -0.41 11.00
N ILE A 77 -7.19 0.80 10.58
CA ILE A 77 -6.95 1.30 9.21
C ILE A 77 -5.46 1.28 8.89
N ASN A 78 -4.61 1.79 9.79
CA ASN A 78 -3.18 1.87 9.53
C ASN A 78 -2.55 0.47 9.44
N GLU A 79 -2.93 -0.45 10.34
CA GLU A 79 -2.48 -1.85 10.31
C GLU A 79 -2.94 -2.56 9.03
N TYR A 80 -4.21 -2.38 8.65
CA TYR A 80 -4.77 -2.96 7.43
C TYR A 80 -4.10 -2.43 6.17
N VAL A 81 -3.93 -1.11 6.04
CA VAL A 81 -3.25 -0.49 4.89
C VAL A 81 -1.81 -0.98 4.78
N SER A 82 -1.10 -1.10 5.91
CA SER A 82 0.27 -1.64 5.90
C SER A 82 0.29 -3.10 5.44
N SER A 83 -0.59 -3.94 5.99
CA SER A 83 -0.73 -5.34 5.59
C SER A 83 -1.07 -5.50 4.10
N GLU A 84 -1.96 -4.67 3.57
CA GLU A 84 -2.36 -4.73 2.18
C GLU A 84 -1.25 -4.26 1.24
N ARG A 85 -0.47 -3.25 1.64
CA ARG A 85 0.75 -2.84 0.90
C ARG A 85 1.73 -4.00 0.78
N ASP A 86 2.01 -4.69 1.88
CA ASP A 86 2.93 -5.83 1.88
C ASP A 86 2.41 -6.97 0.99
N ARG A 87 1.11 -7.29 1.10
CA ARG A 87 0.47 -8.31 0.25
C ARG A 87 0.55 -7.95 -1.24
N LEU A 88 0.17 -6.73 -1.61
CA LEU A 88 0.20 -6.27 -3.00
C LEU A 88 1.63 -6.23 -3.55
N LEU A 89 2.61 -5.86 -2.73
CA LEU A 89 4.01 -5.90 -3.11
C LEU A 89 4.47 -7.33 -3.42
N GLU A 90 4.12 -8.30 -2.59
CA GLU A 90 4.44 -9.72 -2.83
C GLU A 90 3.74 -10.29 -4.07
N GLU A 91 2.48 -9.93 -4.32
CA GLU A 91 1.77 -10.33 -5.55
C GLU A 91 2.39 -9.68 -6.80
N TYR A 92 2.84 -8.43 -6.70
CA TYR A 92 3.40 -7.69 -7.83
C TYR A 92 4.86 -8.06 -8.14
N ARG A 93 5.66 -8.41 -7.13
CA ARG A 93 7.08 -8.77 -7.25
C ARG A 93 7.41 -9.70 -8.43
N PRO A 94 6.74 -10.86 -8.61
CA PRO A 94 7.04 -11.74 -9.76
C PRO A 94 6.75 -11.09 -11.11
N LEU A 95 5.67 -10.29 -11.21
CA LEU A 95 5.31 -9.58 -12.45
C LEU A 95 6.35 -8.51 -12.79
N ALA A 96 6.85 -7.79 -11.79
CA ALA A 96 7.93 -6.83 -11.95
C ALA A 96 9.23 -7.47 -12.45
N ILE A 97 9.62 -8.62 -11.86
CA ILE A 97 10.80 -9.39 -12.27
C ILE A 97 10.66 -9.85 -13.72
N GLU A 98 9.51 -10.44 -14.08
CA GLU A 98 9.24 -10.91 -15.44
C GLU A 98 9.27 -9.77 -16.46
N LYS A 99 8.65 -8.63 -16.13
CA LYS A 99 8.65 -7.44 -16.99
C LYS A 99 10.06 -6.94 -17.27
N ILE A 100 10.89 -6.82 -16.24
CA ILE A 100 12.30 -6.39 -16.39
C ILE A 100 13.08 -7.41 -17.19
N ALA A 101 12.95 -8.72 -16.88
CA ALA A 101 13.69 -9.78 -17.56
C ALA A 101 13.43 -9.81 -19.07
N ASN A 102 12.22 -9.43 -19.49
CA ASN A 102 11.81 -9.38 -20.90
C ASN A 102 12.07 -8.01 -21.57
N ASP A 103 12.51 -6.99 -20.85
CA ASP A 103 12.79 -5.64 -21.39
C ASP A 103 14.31 -5.42 -21.54
N GLU A 104 14.86 -5.93 -22.64
CA GLU A 104 16.29 -5.80 -22.98
C GLU A 104 16.74 -4.33 -23.09
N VAL A 105 15.85 -3.44 -23.53
CA VAL A 105 16.15 -2.01 -23.69
C VAL A 105 16.33 -1.35 -22.33
N LEU A 106 15.43 -1.63 -21.37
CA LEU A 106 15.57 -1.16 -20.00
C LEU A 106 16.85 -1.69 -19.36
N GLN A 107 17.13 -2.99 -19.50
CA GLN A 107 18.33 -3.60 -18.92
C GLN A 107 19.60 -2.93 -19.45
N HIS A 108 19.71 -2.74 -20.76
CA HIS A 108 20.86 -2.07 -21.38
C HIS A 108 20.99 -0.62 -20.88
N ARG A 109 19.90 0.14 -20.87
CA ARG A 109 19.90 1.55 -20.42
C ARG A 109 20.33 1.68 -18.96
N LEU A 110 19.83 0.81 -18.07
CA LEU A 110 20.24 0.80 -16.67
C LEU A 110 21.73 0.46 -16.50
N GLN A 111 22.27 -0.47 -17.31
CA GLN A 111 23.69 -0.82 -17.31
C GLN A 111 24.58 0.32 -17.82
N GLU A 112 24.17 1.03 -18.87
CA GLU A 112 24.89 2.20 -19.40
C GLU A 112 24.91 3.34 -18.39
N THR A 113 23.75 3.70 -17.84
CA THR A 113 23.61 4.75 -16.81
C THR A 113 24.49 4.43 -15.62
N PHE A 114 24.50 3.18 -15.15
CA PHE A 114 25.35 2.76 -14.04
C PHE A 114 26.85 2.85 -14.39
N SER A 115 27.26 2.32 -15.55
CA SER A 115 28.67 2.34 -15.99
C SER A 115 29.20 3.77 -16.09
N LYS A 116 28.39 4.69 -16.61
CA LYS A 116 28.73 6.11 -16.70
C LYS A 116 28.92 6.73 -15.32
N ILE A 117 27.96 6.56 -14.41
CA ILE A 117 28.05 7.12 -13.05
C ILE A 117 29.24 6.54 -12.29
N PHE A 118 29.52 5.25 -12.42
CA PHE A 118 30.69 4.62 -11.80
C PHE A 118 32.01 5.22 -12.31
N SER A 119 32.09 5.59 -13.60
CA SER A 119 33.29 6.20 -14.18
C SER A 119 33.46 7.69 -13.86
N GLU A 120 32.37 8.39 -13.53
CA GLU A 120 32.36 9.85 -13.35
C GLU A 120 32.41 10.30 -11.88
N VAL A 121 32.12 9.41 -10.92
CA VAL A 121 31.91 9.80 -9.52
C VAL A 121 32.84 9.07 -8.55
N ASP A 122 33.85 9.77 -8.03
CA ASP A 122 34.63 9.37 -6.85
C ASP A 122 33.74 9.45 -5.59
N GLY A 123 32.98 8.37 -5.31
CA GLY A 123 32.36 8.14 -4.00
C GLY A 123 30.97 8.73 -3.74
N GLY A 124 30.22 9.17 -4.75
CA GLY A 124 28.81 9.55 -4.61
C GLY A 124 27.87 8.35 -4.56
N ASN A 125 26.58 8.57 -4.24
CA ASN A 125 25.59 7.50 -4.13
C ASN A 125 25.15 7.01 -5.53
N ILE A 126 25.99 6.16 -6.14
CA ILE A 126 25.93 5.66 -7.53
C ILE A 126 24.54 5.11 -7.93
N LEU A 127 23.76 4.64 -6.97
CA LEU A 127 22.45 4.04 -7.21
C LEU A 127 21.30 5.03 -7.36
N THR A 128 21.51 6.33 -7.11
CA THR A 128 20.39 7.30 -7.01
C THR A 128 19.61 7.45 -8.32
N ILE A 129 20.30 7.61 -9.45
CA ILE A 129 19.67 7.79 -10.76
C ILE A 129 19.04 6.46 -11.26
N PRO A 130 19.77 5.32 -11.26
CA PRO A 130 19.16 4.03 -11.62
C PRO A 130 17.97 3.64 -10.73
N HIS A 131 18.03 3.96 -9.43
CA HIS A 131 16.92 3.77 -8.49
C HIS A 131 15.68 4.56 -8.91
N TRP A 132 15.84 5.84 -9.20
CA TRP A 132 14.72 6.69 -9.60
C TRP A 132 14.11 6.23 -10.92
N GLU A 133 14.94 5.89 -11.91
CA GLU A 133 14.49 5.39 -13.20
C GLU A 133 13.71 4.07 -13.07
N LEU A 134 14.26 3.10 -12.33
CA LEU A 134 13.58 1.82 -12.13
C LEU A 134 12.32 1.97 -11.29
N SER A 135 12.31 2.82 -10.26
CA SER A 135 11.13 3.08 -9.45
C SER A 135 9.97 3.61 -10.30
N ASN A 136 10.22 4.61 -11.15
CA ASN A 136 9.20 5.14 -12.05
C ASN A 136 8.70 4.08 -13.03
N TYR A 137 9.62 3.30 -13.62
CA TYR A 137 9.26 2.21 -14.53
C TYR A 137 8.36 1.16 -13.84
N LEU A 138 8.69 0.81 -12.60
CA LEU A 138 7.88 -0.11 -11.79
C LEU A 138 6.54 0.49 -11.40
N GLU A 139 6.45 1.79 -11.15
CA GLU A 139 5.19 2.49 -10.89
C GLU A 139 4.26 2.48 -12.11
N ASP A 140 4.79 2.80 -13.30
CA ASP A 140 4.04 2.75 -14.54
C ASP A 140 3.50 1.33 -14.80
N HIS A 141 4.36 0.32 -14.69
CA HIS A 141 3.96 -1.07 -14.87
C HIS A 141 2.99 -1.56 -13.79
N TYR A 142 3.14 -1.10 -12.54
CA TYR A 142 2.16 -1.40 -11.49
C TYR A 142 0.80 -0.83 -11.86
N ASP A 143 0.73 0.41 -12.33
CA ASP A 143 -0.54 1.03 -12.71
C ASP A 143 -1.20 0.35 -13.94
N GLU A 144 -0.40 -0.23 -14.84
CA GLU A 144 -0.87 -1.08 -15.94
C GLU A 144 -1.51 -2.37 -15.42
N VAL A 145 -0.84 -3.10 -14.52
CA VAL A 145 -1.22 -4.46 -14.12
C VAL A 145 -1.99 -4.55 -12.81
N ARG A 146 -2.14 -3.46 -12.04
CA ARG A 146 -2.80 -3.48 -10.72
C ARG A 146 -4.20 -4.07 -10.74
N HIS A 147 -4.92 -3.93 -11.85
CA HIS A 147 -6.26 -4.47 -12.02
C HIS A 147 -6.31 -6.01 -12.04
N THR A 148 -5.17 -6.67 -12.25
CA THR A 148 -5.02 -8.13 -12.17
C THR A 148 -4.67 -8.61 -10.76
N LEU A 149 -4.34 -7.70 -9.85
CA LEU A 149 -4.06 -8.02 -8.44
C LEU A 149 -5.37 -8.18 -7.68
N ASN A 150 -5.35 -8.94 -6.59
CA ASN A 150 -6.56 -9.12 -5.79
C ASN A 150 -6.88 -7.86 -4.98
N ASN A 151 -8.08 -7.31 -5.15
CA ASN A 151 -8.60 -6.15 -4.40
C ASN A 151 -7.61 -4.97 -4.27
N PRO A 152 -7.19 -4.34 -5.38
CA PRO A 152 -6.23 -3.25 -5.35
C PRO A 152 -6.90 -1.95 -4.87
N SER A 153 -6.79 -1.63 -3.59
CA SER A 153 -7.12 -0.30 -3.06
C SER A 153 -6.06 0.72 -3.47
N ASN A 154 -6.47 1.95 -3.81
CA ASN A 154 -5.54 3.02 -4.12
C ASN A 154 -4.72 3.44 -2.89
N GLU A 155 -5.34 3.47 -1.71
CA GLU A 155 -4.68 3.82 -0.45
C GLU A 155 -3.61 2.81 -0.03
N ALA A 156 -3.79 1.56 -0.46
CA ALA A 156 -2.87 0.47 -0.24
C ALA A 156 -1.80 0.35 -1.34
N LYS A 157 -1.66 1.31 -2.27
CA LYS A 157 -0.57 1.29 -3.27
C LYS A 157 0.78 1.14 -2.55
N PRO A 158 1.56 0.08 -2.81
CA PRO A 158 2.84 -0.13 -2.15
C PRO A 158 3.87 0.89 -2.66
N TYR A 159 4.83 1.22 -1.81
CA TYR A 159 6.01 1.96 -2.24
C TYR A 159 6.95 1.00 -2.97
N LEU A 160 7.32 1.33 -4.20
CA LEU A 160 8.11 0.44 -5.07
C LEU A 160 9.61 0.72 -5.06
N GLY A 161 10.07 1.75 -4.33
CA GLY A 161 11.50 2.08 -4.27
C GLY A 161 12.34 1.00 -3.56
N ASP A 162 11.80 0.34 -2.54
CA ASP A 162 12.49 -0.76 -1.88
C ASP A 162 12.66 -1.97 -2.82
N LEU A 163 11.62 -2.28 -3.60
CA LEU A 163 11.67 -3.29 -4.65
C LEU A 163 12.66 -2.90 -5.76
N ALA A 164 12.66 -1.63 -6.19
CA ALA A 164 13.62 -1.13 -7.16
C ALA A 164 15.07 -1.32 -6.66
N ASN A 165 15.36 -0.98 -5.40
CA ASN A 165 16.66 -1.19 -4.79
C ASN A 165 17.07 -2.67 -4.77
N GLU A 166 16.15 -3.57 -4.41
CA GLU A 166 16.39 -5.01 -4.41
C GLU A 166 16.69 -5.55 -5.82
N LEU A 167 15.89 -5.13 -6.80
CA LEU A 167 16.03 -5.58 -8.18
C LEU A 167 17.29 -5.04 -8.84
N LEU A 168 17.64 -3.77 -8.62
CA LEU A 168 18.91 -3.21 -9.09
C LEU A 168 20.09 -4.00 -8.53
N ARG A 169 20.12 -4.26 -7.22
CA ARG A 169 21.18 -5.09 -6.62
C ARG A 169 21.26 -6.46 -7.28
N SER A 170 20.14 -7.10 -7.54
CA SER A 170 20.09 -8.43 -8.17
C SER A 170 20.58 -8.41 -9.62
N LEU A 171 20.09 -7.47 -10.44
CA LEU A 171 20.52 -7.29 -11.84
C LEU A 171 22.01 -6.96 -11.96
N PHE A 172 22.54 -6.17 -11.03
CA PHE A 172 23.93 -5.72 -11.09
C PHE A 172 24.93 -6.69 -10.44
N THR A 173 24.54 -7.48 -9.44
CA THR A 173 25.45 -8.48 -8.81
C THR A 173 25.93 -9.51 -9.84
N VAL A 174 25.08 -9.88 -10.80
CA VAL A 174 25.43 -10.77 -11.92
C VAL A 174 26.34 -10.07 -12.94
N SER A 175 26.15 -8.76 -13.17
CA SER A 175 26.88 -8.00 -14.18
C SER A 175 28.31 -7.62 -13.74
N LEU A 176 28.55 -7.44 -12.44
CA LEU A 176 29.88 -7.14 -11.88
C LEU A 176 30.81 -8.35 -11.84
N THR A 177 30.27 -9.56 -11.73
CA THR A 177 31.06 -10.81 -11.72
C THR A 177 31.58 -11.22 -13.11
N LEU A 178 30.98 -10.71 -14.18
CA LEU A 178 31.43 -10.97 -15.57
C LEU A 178 32.52 -9.99 -16.05
N LYS A 179 32.66 -8.81 -15.45
CA LYS A 179 33.75 -7.86 -15.78
C LYS A 179 35.08 -8.15 -15.09
N SER A 180 35.09 -9.02 -14.08
CA SER A 180 36.31 -9.44 -13.37
C SER A 180 36.93 -10.75 -13.90
N GLY A 181 36.40 -11.29 -15.01
CA GLY A 181 36.75 -12.60 -15.57
C GLY A 181 37.62 -12.60 -16.83
N ASP A 182 38.11 -11.43 -17.29
CA ASP A 182 39.11 -11.36 -18.36
C ASP A 182 40.46 -10.87 -17.80
N VAL A 183 41.28 -11.82 -17.34
CA VAL A 183 42.74 -11.69 -17.19
C VAL A 183 43.42 -12.87 -17.86
#